data_AF-A0A0J8D9P1-F1
#
_entry.id   AF-A0A0J8D9P1-F1
#
_cell.length_a   1.000
_cell.length_b   1.000
_cell.length_c   1.000
_cell.angle_alpha   90.00
_cell.angle_beta   90.00
_cell.angle_gamma   90.00
#
_symmetry.space_group_name_H-M   'P 1'
#
loop_
_entity.id
_entity.type
_entity.pdbx_description
1 polymer ?
#
loop_
_entity_poly.entity_id
_entity_poly.type
_entity_poly.pdbx_seq_one_letter_code
_entity_poly.pdbx_strand_id
1 'polypeptide(L)'
;MNIKIKKSILILSIAAILIAIVYVQINTKKIYNMTEKHLIENRGYKKSDISKIEVKYYFINRILSYEEWIISVVFKDEPKVKYSYSYRDNKISQGGASGRLDDGIYDHSESPGYKNMIVAGNYIKKHGYTIFKLFAEVDRYKLDGSMFKNTKDNIKYKQVWSVQGVKPDHYFGKEVVVMGFKVRNHPLQKRDINAKEGVNLYVMIVDGKAIGGYSLPTLDTVGGFYSIDGKTAEELKSGNIKPVL
;
A
#
# COMPACT_ATOMS: atom_id res chain seq x y z
N MET A 1 49.48 -18.17 36.05
CA MET A 1 48.13 -18.78 36.08
C MET A 1 48.23 -20.29 35.89
N ASN A 2 47.69 -21.08 36.83
CA ASN A 2 47.79 -22.54 36.88
C ASN A 2 47.17 -23.21 35.63
N ILE A 3 47.78 -24.28 35.10
CA ILE A 3 47.31 -25.03 33.92
C ILE A 3 45.88 -25.54 34.11
N LYS A 4 45.51 -25.97 35.33
CA LYS A 4 44.14 -26.38 35.66
C LYS A 4 43.15 -25.22 35.54
N ILE A 5 43.56 -24.01 35.93
CA ILE A 5 42.75 -22.79 35.81
C ILE A 5 42.54 -22.42 34.33
N LYS A 6 43.59 -22.47 33.51
CA LYS A 6 43.50 -22.22 32.05
C LYS A 6 42.53 -23.18 31.35
N LYS A 7 42.61 -24.48 31.64
CA LYS A 7 41.69 -25.49 31.08
C LYS A 7 40.24 -25.27 31.51
N SER A 8 40.03 -24.91 32.78
CA SER A 8 38.69 -24.65 33.32
C SER A 8 38.06 -23.42 32.65
N ILE A 9 38.82 -22.33 32.47
CA ILE A 9 38.36 -21.13 31.74
C ILE A 9 37.98 -21.49 30.30
N LEU A 10 38.81 -22.28 29.61
CA LEU A 10 38.53 -22.69 28.23
C LEU A 10 37.22 -23.49 28.11
N ILE A 11 37.01 -24.46 29.01
CA ILE A 11 35.78 -25.27 29.02
C ILE A 11 34.55 -24.39 29.26
N LEU A 12 34.62 -23.45 30.21
CA LEU A 12 33.53 -22.53 30.50
C LEU A 12 33.21 -21.62 29.31
N SER A 13 34.23 -21.11 28.62
CA SER A 13 34.04 -20.30 27.41
C SER A 13 33.36 -21.10 26.29
N ILE A 14 33.76 -22.35 26.07
CA ILE A 14 33.14 -23.23 25.06
C ILE A 14 31.68 -23.51 25.43
N ALA A 15 31.39 -23.84 26.70
CA ALA A 15 30.04 -24.08 27.17
C ALA A 15 29.14 -22.85 26.97
N ALA A 16 29.63 -21.65 27.28
CA ALA A 16 28.90 -20.41 27.07
C ALA A 16 28.59 -20.16 25.59
N ILE A 17 29.53 -20.42 24.69
CA ILE A 17 29.33 -20.31 23.23
C ILE A 17 28.26 -21.29 22.76
N LEU A 18 28.31 -22.55 23.21
CA LEU A 18 27.32 -23.57 22.85
C LEU A 18 25.91 -23.18 23.33
N ILE A 19 25.78 -22.71 24.57
CA ILE A 19 24.51 -22.22 25.11
C ILE A 19 23.98 -21.05 24.28
N ALA A 20 24.84 -20.11 23.88
CA ALA A 20 24.45 -19.01 23.01
C ALA A 20 23.97 -19.49 21.63
N ILE A 21 24.66 -20.47 21.02
CA ILE A 21 24.24 -21.06 19.74
C ILE A 21 22.87 -21.73 19.87
N VAL A 22 22.67 -22.55 20.91
CA VAL A 22 21.38 -23.22 21.17
C VAL A 22 20.27 -22.20 21.40
N TYR A 23 20.53 -21.16 22.21
CA TYR A 23 19.61 -20.05 22.42
C TYR A 23 19.20 -19.40 21.10
N VAL A 24 20.15 -19.10 20.23
CA VAL A 24 19.89 -18.49 18.92
C VAL A 24 19.07 -19.43 18.03
N GLN A 25 19.41 -20.71 17.96
CA GLN A 25 18.70 -21.68 17.13
C GLN A 25 17.24 -21.86 17.57
N ILE A 26 17.00 -22.02 18.86
CA ILE A 26 15.64 -22.20 19.41
C ILE A 26 14.79 -20.96 19.15
N ASN A 27 15.30 -19.77 19.44
CA ASN A 27 14.54 -18.53 19.27
C ASN A 27 14.34 -18.18 17.78
N THR A 28 15.30 -18.47 16.91
CA THR A 28 15.14 -18.31 15.45
C THR A 28 13.94 -19.10 14.96
N LYS A 29 13.84 -20.39 15.34
CA LYS A 29 12.71 -21.26 14.96
C LYS A 29 11.38 -20.76 15.55
N LYS A 30 11.38 -20.33 16.81
CA LYS A 30 10.19 -19.75 17.46
C LYS A 30 9.70 -18.52 16.70
N ILE A 31 10.58 -17.55 16.44
CA ILE A 31 10.25 -16.29 15.78
C ILE A 31 9.80 -16.52 14.33
N TYR A 32 10.45 -17.46 13.63
CA TYR A 32 10.01 -17.89 12.29
C TYR A 32 8.55 -18.37 12.32
N ASN A 33 8.23 -19.32 13.21
CA ASN A 33 6.88 -19.88 13.32
C ASN A 33 5.85 -18.81 13.70
N MET A 34 6.21 -17.88 14.60
CA MET A 34 5.33 -16.77 14.98
C MET A 34 5.11 -15.79 13.83
N THR A 35 6.14 -15.52 13.02
CA THR A 35 6.04 -14.67 11.83
C THR A 35 5.15 -15.32 10.79
N GLU A 36 5.38 -16.61 10.48
CA GLU A 36 4.54 -17.38 9.56
C GLU A 36 3.07 -17.38 10.03
N LYS A 37 2.84 -17.66 11.32
CA LYS A 37 1.51 -17.62 11.93
C LYS A 37 0.85 -16.25 11.79
N HIS A 38 1.58 -15.17 12.08
CA HIS A 38 1.07 -13.81 11.94
C HIS A 38 0.64 -13.52 10.49
N LEU A 39 1.48 -13.86 9.51
CA LEU A 39 1.19 -13.63 8.10
C LEU A 39 -0.05 -14.42 7.62
N ILE A 40 -0.17 -15.68 8.03
CA ILE A 40 -1.26 -16.55 7.56
C ILE A 40 -2.55 -16.29 8.33
N GLU A 41 -2.52 -16.34 9.66
CA GLU A 41 -3.72 -16.27 10.49
C GLU A 41 -4.21 -14.84 10.70
N ASN A 42 -3.31 -13.89 10.97
CA ASN A 42 -3.71 -12.52 11.29
C ASN A 42 -3.87 -11.65 10.04
N ARG A 43 -3.08 -11.91 8.99
CA ARG A 43 -3.07 -11.10 7.76
C ARG A 43 -3.74 -11.80 6.57
N GLY A 44 -4.01 -13.09 6.67
CA GLY A 44 -4.78 -13.84 5.66
C GLY A 44 -3.99 -14.22 4.41
N TYR A 45 -2.65 -14.13 4.44
CA TYR A 45 -1.82 -14.56 3.31
C TYR A 45 -1.82 -16.08 3.17
N LYS A 46 -1.71 -16.58 1.94
CA LYS A 46 -1.43 -18.00 1.73
C LYS A 46 0.06 -18.24 1.86
N LYS A 47 0.43 -19.42 2.34
CA LYS A 47 1.84 -19.86 2.35
C LYS A 47 2.46 -19.84 0.95
N SER A 48 1.65 -20.02 -0.10
CA SER A 48 2.08 -19.91 -1.49
C SER A 48 2.50 -18.51 -1.90
N ASP A 49 2.05 -17.46 -1.21
CA ASP A 49 2.29 -16.05 -1.58
C ASP A 49 3.63 -15.56 -1.00
N ILE A 50 4.10 -16.24 0.06
CA ILE A 50 5.35 -15.94 0.75
C ILE A 50 6.50 -16.66 0.02
N SER A 51 7.49 -15.90 -0.41
CA SER A 51 8.70 -16.42 -1.05
C SER A 51 9.73 -16.85 -0.01
N LYS A 52 10.01 -15.97 0.96
CA LYS A 52 11.04 -16.21 1.99
C LYS A 52 10.70 -15.47 3.29
N ILE A 53 10.93 -16.14 4.41
CA ILE A 53 11.01 -15.53 5.73
C ILE A 53 12.46 -15.74 6.23
N GLU A 54 13.15 -14.66 6.54
CA GLU A 54 14.52 -14.67 7.04
C GLU A 54 14.55 -14.08 8.45
N VAL A 55 15.07 -14.85 9.42
CA VAL A 55 15.23 -14.43 10.81
C VAL A 55 16.72 -14.45 11.14
N LYS A 56 17.28 -13.31 11.53
CA LYS A 56 18.69 -13.15 11.87
C LYS A 56 18.84 -12.60 13.27
N TYR A 57 19.80 -13.15 14.01
CA TYR A 57 20.17 -12.68 15.34
C TYR A 57 21.45 -11.86 15.27
N TYR A 58 21.48 -10.72 15.95
CA TYR A 58 22.64 -9.85 16.06
C TYR A 58 22.99 -9.62 17.53
N PHE A 59 24.02 -10.32 18.02
CA PHE A 59 24.46 -10.22 19.41
C PHE A 59 24.85 -8.79 19.82
N ILE A 60 25.46 -8.03 18.91
CA ILE A 60 25.86 -6.63 19.16
C ILE A 60 24.63 -5.73 19.40
N ASN A 61 23.50 -6.03 18.76
CA ASN A 61 22.28 -5.22 18.94
C ASN A 61 21.78 -5.29 20.38
N ARG A 62 21.91 -6.44 21.05
CA ARG A 62 21.61 -6.58 22.48
C ARG A 62 22.44 -5.63 23.34
N ILE A 63 23.72 -5.49 23.03
CA ILE A 63 24.64 -4.61 23.76
C ILE A 63 24.29 -3.13 23.52
N LEU A 64 23.89 -2.81 22.29
CA LEU A 64 23.55 -1.45 21.87
C LEU A 64 22.07 -1.07 22.11
N SER A 65 21.29 -1.90 22.80
CA SER A 65 19.85 -1.69 23.03
C SER A 65 19.01 -1.55 21.75
N TYR A 66 19.46 -2.17 20.66
CA TYR A 66 18.70 -2.32 19.41
C TYR A 66 17.95 -3.66 19.39
N GLU A 67 17.04 -3.83 18.42
CA GLU A 67 16.37 -5.11 18.17
C GLU A 67 17.39 -6.23 17.90
N GLU A 68 17.40 -7.24 18.77
CA GLU A 68 18.30 -8.39 18.64
C GLU A 68 17.97 -9.24 17.40
N TRP A 69 16.69 -9.25 17.02
CA TRP A 69 16.13 -10.09 15.97
C TRP A 69 15.70 -9.23 14.79
N ILE A 70 16.31 -9.46 13.64
CA ILE A 70 15.91 -8.86 12.37
C ILE A 70 15.12 -9.90 11.59
N ILE A 71 13.87 -9.57 11.29
CA ILE A 71 12.96 -10.42 10.53
C ILE A 71 12.71 -9.74 9.18
N SER A 72 12.96 -10.44 8.08
CA SER A 72 12.67 -9.98 6.73
C SER A 72 11.74 -10.96 6.02
N VAL A 73 10.68 -10.45 5.40
CA VAL A 73 9.75 -11.23 4.59
C VAL A 73 9.82 -10.74 3.15
N VAL A 74 9.86 -11.68 2.21
CA VAL A 74 9.78 -11.43 0.77
C VAL A 74 8.57 -12.16 0.22
N PHE A 75 7.70 -11.43 -0.48
CA PHE A 75 6.54 -11.99 -1.17
C PHE A 75 6.88 -12.34 -2.61
N LYS A 76 6.14 -13.28 -3.21
CA LYS A 76 6.44 -13.78 -4.57
C LYS A 76 6.13 -12.79 -5.68
N ASP A 77 5.08 -12.01 -5.50
CA ASP A 77 4.65 -10.94 -6.41
C ASP A 77 5.55 -9.69 -6.32
N GLU A 78 6.21 -9.48 -5.18
CA GLU A 78 7.17 -8.38 -4.96
C GLU A 78 8.58 -8.89 -4.59
N PRO A 79 9.27 -9.64 -5.46
CA PRO A 79 10.54 -10.30 -5.10
C PRO A 79 11.70 -9.34 -4.85
N LYS A 80 11.57 -8.08 -5.26
CA LYS A 80 12.56 -7.01 -5.05
C LYS A 80 12.39 -6.26 -3.73
N VAL A 81 11.34 -6.56 -2.97
CA VAL A 81 11.00 -5.87 -1.71
C VAL A 81 11.24 -6.80 -0.52
N LYS A 82 11.84 -6.25 0.52
CA LYS A 82 11.97 -6.90 1.84
C LYS A 82 11.17 -6.11 2.85
N TYR A 83 10.18 -6.76 3.44
CA TYR A 83 9.38 -6.24 4.53
C TYR A 83 10.03 -6.59 5.87
N SER A 84 10.37 -5.57 6.64
CA SER A 84 10.99 -5.71 7.95
C SER A 84 9.93 -5.90 9.02
N TYR A 85 10.09 -6.92 9.84
CA TYR A 85 9.26 -7.19 11.01
C TYR A 85 10.11 -7.15 12.28
N SER A 86 9.45 -6.79 13.38
CA SER A 86 10.02 -6.79 14.72
C SER A 86 9.31 -7.81 15.59
N TYR A 87 10.03 -8.31 16.59
CA TYR A 87 9.52 -9.23 17.58
C TYR A 87 9.73 -8.63 18.97
N ARG A 88 8.64 -8.15 19.57
CA ARG A 88 8.62 -7.58 20.93
C ARG A 88 7.42 -8.12 21.69
N ASP A 89 7.60 -8.43 22.97
CA ASP A 89 6.51 -8.87 23.87
C ASP A 89 5.67 -10.04 23.31
N ASN A 90 6.34 -11.02 22.68
CA ASN A 90 5.71 -12.14 21.98
C ASN A 90 4.72 -11.71 20.86
N LYS A 91 4.92 -10.54 20.25
CA LYS A 91 4.13 -10.04 19.14
C LYS A 91 5.02 -9.74 17.93
N ILE A 92 4.47 -10.03 16.75
CA ILE A 92 5.05 -9.69 15.47
C ILE A 92 4.34 -8.45 14.94
N SER A 93 5.12 -7.48 14.47
CA SER A 93 4.61 -6.27 13.82
C SER A 93 5.53 -5.85 12.69
N GLN A 94 4.97 -5.41 11.56
CA GLN A 94 5.77 -4.85 10.48
C GLN A 94 6.27 -3.44 10.84
N GLY A 95 7.56 -3.19 10.63
CA GLY A 95 8.18 -1.86 10.84
C GLY A 95 8.29 -1.04 9.55
N GLY A 96 8.52 -1.68 8.41
CA GLY A 96 8.64 -0.99 7.12
C GLY A 96 9.03 -1.91 5.98
N ALA A 97 9.28 -1.32 4.81
CA ALA A 97 9.70 -2.03 3.62
C ALA A 97 10.97 -1.40 3.03
N SER A 98 11.80 -2.22 2.41
CA SER A 98 13.00 -1.80 1.68
C SER A 98 13.03 -2.45 0.30
N GLY A 99 13.55 -1.73 -0.69
CA GLY A 99 13.49 -2.12 -2.10
C GLY A 99 12.91 -1.01 -2.95
N ARG A 100 12.82 -1.23 -4.26
CA ARG A 100 12.24 -0.27 -5.20
C ARG A 100 11.27 -0.99 -6.13
N LEU A 101 10.04 -0.48 -6.16
CA LEU A 101 9.00 -0.85 -7.11
C LEU A 101 8.83 0.28 -8.11
N ASP A 102 8.43 -0.06 -9.34
CA ASP A 102 8.29 0.92 -10.42
C ASP A 102 7.09 1.86 -10.20
N ASP A 103 6.03 1.35 -9.56
CA ASP A 103 4.84 2.12 -9.18
C ASP A 103 4.98 2.82 -7.82
N GLY A 104 5.96 2.41 -7.00
CA GLY A 104 6.18 2.92 -5.64
C GLY A 104 5.13 2.48 -4.62
N ILE A 105 4.29 1.49 -4.94
CA ILE A 105 3.21 1.00 -4.06
C ILE A 105 3.62 -0.35 -3.49
N TYR A 106 3.76 -0.40 -2.17
CA TYR A 106 4.13 -1.61 -1.44
C TYR A 106 2.87 -2.34 -1.00
N ASP A 107 2.44 -3.33 -1.78
CA ASP A 107 1.12 -3.97 -1.66
C ASP A 107 0.96 -4.75 -0.34
N HIS A 108 2.07 -5.17 0.29
CA HIS A 108 2.07 -5.88 1.57
C HIS A 108 2.43 -5.00 2.78
N SER A 109 2.39 -3.67 2.62
CA SER A 109 2.60 -2.73 3.73
C SER A 109 1.46 -2.80 4.73
N GLU A 110 1.80 -2.95 6.01
CA GLU A 110 0.84 -2.95 7.11
C GLU A 110 0.62 -1.56 7.71
N SER A 111 1.40 -0.58 7.27
CA SER A 111 1.31 0.79 7.76
C SER A 111 -0.07 1.39 7.40
N PRO A 112 -0.81 1.95 8.36
CA PRO A 112 -2.11 2.57 8.10
C PRO A 112 -2.10 3.61 6.99
N GLY A 113 -1.00 4.38 6.87
CA GLY A 113 -0.85 5.40 5.83
C GLY A 113 -0.80 4.85 4.40
N TYR A 114 -0.49 3.56 4.22
CA TYR A 114 -0.43 2.91 2.91
C TYR A 114 -1.77 2.31 2.48
N LYS A 115 -2.72 2.14 3.40
CA LYS A 115 -3.96 1.39 3.14
C LYS A 115 -4.76 1.93 1.94
N ASN A 116 -5.00 3.24 1.92
CA ASN A 116 -5.74 3.88 0.82
C ASN A 116 -4.96 3.84 -0.48
N MET A 117 -3.63 3.96 -0.42
CA MET A 117 -2.78 3.90 -1.60
C MET A 117 -2.80 2.51 -2.25
N ILE A 118 -2.73 1.44 -1.46
CA ILE A 118 -2.82 0.06 -1.95
C ILE A 118 -4.20 -0.19 -2.59
N VAL A 119 -5.27 0.26 -1.93
CA VAL A 119 -6.64 0.15 -2.47
C VAL A 119 -6.76 0.86 -3.82
N ALA A 120 -6.27 2.09 -3.94
CA ALA A 120 -6.29 2.83 -5.20
C ALA A 120 -5.39 2.21 -6.27
N GLY A 121 -4.17 1.80 -5.91
CA GLY A 121 -3.23 1.16 -6.82
C GLY A 121 -3.81 -0.12 -7.43
N ASN A 122 -4.38 -0.99 -6.60
CA ASN A 122 -5.05 -2.21 -7.04
C ASN A 122 -6.27 -1.92 -7.92
N TYR A 123 -7.04 -0.89 -7.59
CA TYR A 123 -8.16 -0.45 -8.41
C TYR A 123 -7.69 -0.04 -9.82
N ILE A 124 -6.61 0.73 -9.92
CA ILE A 124 -6.02 1.16 -11.19
C ILE A 124 -5.45 -0.04 -11.99
N LYS A 125 -4.68 -0.91 -11.33
CA LYS A 125 -4.11 -2.13 -11.94
C LYS A 125 -5.22 -3.02 -12.51
N LYS A 126 -6.35 -3.16 -11.81
CA LYS A 126 -7.53 -3.92 -12.25
C LYS A 126 -8.18 -3.35 -13.52
N HIS A 127 -8.07 -2.05 -13.78
CA HIS A 127 -8.55 -1.43 -15.01
C HIS A 127 -7.56 -1.59 -16.19
N GLY A 128 -6.43 -2.29 -15.99
CA GLY A 128 -5.42 -2.52 -17.02
C GLY A 128 -4.45 -1.35 -17.23
N TYR A 129 -4.42 -0.39 -16.30
CA TYR A 129 -3.55 0.77 -16.38
C TYR A 129 -2.23 0.54 -15.66
N THR A 130 -1.16 1.18 -16.17
CA THR A 130 0.17 1.10 -15.57
C THR A 130 0.50 2.39 -14.83
N ILE A 131 0.73 2.29 -13.52
CA ILE A 131 1.15 3.42 -12.68
C ILE A 131 2.65 3.66 -12.89
N PHE A 132 3.03 4.91 -13.13
CA PHE A 132 4.45 5.29 -13.21
C PHE A 132 4.79 6.56 -12.41
N LYS A 133 3.78 7.18 -11.78
CA LYS A 133 3.97 8.22 -10.78
C LYS A 133 2.82 8.21 -9.78
N LEU A 134 3.16 8.38 -8.51
CA LEU A 134 2.24 8.55 -7.40
C LEU A 134 2.24 10.02 -6.97
N PHE A 135 1.07 10.59 -6.71
CA PHE A 135 0.89 11.92 -6.12
C PHE A 135 0.44 11.89 -4.65
N ALA A 136 0.24 10.69 -4.08
CA ALA A 136 -0.32 10.46 -2.74
C ALA A 136 -1.75 10.99 -2.59
N GLU A 137 -2.14 11.37 -1.38
CA GLU A 137 -3.44 11.97 -1.09
C GLU A 137 -3.47 13.42 -1.59
N VAL A 138 -4.41 13.73 -2.46
CA VAL A 138 -4.53 15.05 -3.11
C VAL A 138 -5.77 15.84 -2.65
N ASP A 139 -6.73 15.17 -2.02
CA ASP A 139 -7.94 15.78 -1.51
C ASP A 139 -8.59 14.89 -0.43
N ARG A 140 -9.27 15.50 0.52
CA ARG A 140 -10.07 14.83 1.56
C ARG A 140 -11.21 15.74 1.97
N TYR A 141 -12.43 15.21 1.92
CA TYR A 141 -13.62 15.98 2.29
C TYR A 141 -14.75 15.08 2.77
N LYS A 142 -15.65 15.65 3.59
CA LYS A 142 -16.91 15.02 3.97
C LYS A 142 -17.95 15.36 2.90
N LEU A 143 -18.49 14.36 2.22
CA LEU A 143 -19.45 14.60 1.15
C LEU A 143 -20.78 15.08 1.72
N ASP A 144 -21.26 16.22 1.24
CA ASP A 144 -22.53 16.82 1.65
C ASP A 144 -23.35 17.26 0.44
N GLY A 145 -24.68 17.19 0.55
CA GLY A 145 -25.59 17.59 -0.54
C GLY A 145 -25.42 19.06 -0.96
N SER A 146 -24.98 19.94 -0.05
CA SER A 146 -24.70 21.35 -0.36
C SER A 146 -23.55 21.53 -1.36
N MET A 147 -22.63 20.55 -1.49
CA MET A 147 -21.54 20.55 -2.47
C MET A 147 -22.05 20.44 -3.93
N PHE A 148 -23.34 20.17 -4.11
CA PHE A 148 -23.97 20.11 -5.43
C PHE A 148 -24.73 21.39 -5.80
N LYS A 149 -24.70 22.42 -4.95
CA LYS A 149 -25.24 23.75 -5.26
C LYS A 149 -24.37 24.46 -6.31
N ASN A 150 -24.99 25.31 -7.13
CA ASN A 150 -24.30 26.09 -8.17
C ASN A 150 -23.52 27.27 -7.55
N THR A 151 -22.46 26.99 -6.80
CA THR A 151 -21.52 27.99 -6.29
C THR A 151 -20.15 27.76 -6.93
N LYS A 152 -19.34 28.82 -7.04
CA LYS A 152 -18.01 28.76 -7.68
C LYS A 152 -17.11 27.67 -7.06
N ASP A 153 -17.13 27.53 -5.75
CA ASP A 153 -16.32 26.57 -5.00
C ASP A 153 -16.77 25.11 -5.21
N ASN A 154 -18.04 24.91 -5.59
CA ASN A 154 -18.65 23.60 -5.74
C ASN A 154 -18.61 23.04 -7.17
N ILE A 155 -18.27 23.86 -8.17
CA ILE A 155 -18.24 23.44 -9.59
C ILE A 155 -17.36 22.22 -9.78
N LYS A 156 -16.17 22.20 -9.15
CA LYS A 156 -15.25 21.06 -9.19
C LYS A 156 -15.93 19.77 -8.73
N TYR A 157 -16.55 19.78 -7.55
CA TYR A 157 -17.20 18.59 -6.98
C TYR A 157 -18.36 18.13 -7.86
N LYS A 158 -19.18 19.04 -8.38
CA LYS A 158 -20.26 18.69 -9.31
C LYS A 158 -19.74 17.97 -10.55
N GLN A 159 -18.70 18.50 -11.16
CA GLN A 159 -18.12 17.91 -12.37
C GLN A 159 -17.48 16.54 -12.08
N VAL A 160 -16.69 16.43 -11.01
CA VAL A 160 -16.08 15.16 -10.57
C VAL A 160 -17.13 14.09 -10.31
N TRP A 161 -18.19 14.42 -9.57
CA TRP A 161 -19.25 13.47 -9.24
C TRP A 161 -20.16 13.15 -10.43
N SER A 162 -20.27 14.03 -11.43
CA SER A 162 -21.08 13.78 -12.63
C SER A 162 -20.53 12.69 -13.55
N VAL A 163 -19.26 12.31 -13.38
CA VAL A 163 -18.59 11.25 -14.16
C VAL A 163 -18.40 9.95 -13.40
N GLN A 164 -19.04 9.82 -12.23
CA GLN A 164 -19.00 8.60 -11.44
C GLN A 164 -20.10 7.63 -11.88
N GLY A 165 -19.81 6.33 -11.83
CA GLY A 165 -20.79 5.26 -12.05
C GLY A 165 -21.70 5.00 -10.84
N VAL A 166 -21.56 5.78 -9.76
CA VAL A 166 -22.29 5.63 -8.50
C VAL A 166 -23.01 6.92 -8.16
N LYS A 167 -24.14 6.83 -7.45
CA LYS A 167 -24.88 8.01 -7.03
C LYS A 167 -24.28 8.65 -5.76
N PRO A 168 -24.14 9.99 -5.70
CA PRO A 168 -23.51 10.66 -4.56
C PRO A 168 -24.26 10.51 -3.22
N ASP A 169 -25.58 10.41 -3.25
CA ASP A 169 -26.46 10.33 -2.08
C ASP A 169 -26.17 9.11 -1.20
N HIS A 170 -25.67 8.02 -1.78
CA HIS A 170 -25.24 6.84 -1.03
C HIS A 170 -24.03 7.09 -0.11
N TYR A 171 -23.34 8.22 -0.29
CA TYR A 171 -22.11 8.56 0.41
C TYR A 171 -22.21 9.87 1.21
N PHE A 172 -23.40 10.49 1.30
CA PHE A 172 -23.57 11.70 2.11
C PHE A 172 -23.23 11.46 3.57
N GLY A 173 -22.55 12.43 4.18
CA GLY A 173 -22.02 12.36 5.53
C GLY A 173 -20.75 11.51 5.67
N LYS A 174 -20.31 10.80 4.63
CA LYS A 174 -19.07 10.01 4.66
C LYS A 174 -17.87 10.83 4.22
N GLU A 175 -16.70 10.42 4.69
CA GLU A 175 -15.43 10.98 4.25
C GLU A 175 -14.98 10.33 2.94
N VAL A 176 -14.61 11.17 1.97
CA VAL A 176 -14.04 10.79 0.69
C VAL A 176 -12.57 11.17 0.71
N VAL A 177 -11.70 10.19 0.48
CA VAL A 177 -10.26 10.39 0.30
C VAL A 177 -9.93 10.22 -1.17
N VAL A 178 -9.15 11.14 -1.74
CA VAL A 178 -8.77 11.12 -3.15
C VAL A 178 -7.27 10.87 -3.28
N MET A 179 -6.92 9.76 -3.93
CA MET A 179 -5.54 9.38 -4.20
C MET A 179 -5.19 9.67 -5.66
N GLY A 180 -4.11 10.42 -5.91
CA GLY A 180 -3.68 10.84 -7.24
C GLY A 180 -2.53 10.01 -7.81
N PHE A 181 -2.59 9.74 -9.11
CA PHE A 181 -1.59 8.96 -9.86
C PHE A 181 -1.38 9.53 -11.26
N LYS A 182 -0.24 9.21 -11.86
CA LYS A 182 -0.04 9.29 -13.31
C LYS A 182 0.06 7.90 -13.90
N VAL A 183 -0.75 7.65 -14.93
CA VAL A 183 -0.93 6.33 -15.53
C VAL A 183 -0.68 6.31 -17.03
N ARG A 184 -0.29 5.14 -17.55
CA ARG A 184 -0.27 4.79 -18.97
C ARG A 184 -1.35 3.75 -19.29
N ASN A 185 -1.55 3.52 -20.58
CA ASN A 185 -2.54 2.62 -21.16
C ASN A 185 -3.99 3.08 -20.93
N HIS A 186 -4.19 4.39 -20.72
CA HIS A 186 -5.51 4.96 -20.47
C HIS A 186 -6.21 5.35 -21.79
N PRO A 187 -7.54 5.18 -21.93
CA PRO A 187 -8.27 5.49 -23.17
C PRO A 187 -8.12 6.93 -23.67
N LEU A 188 -7.95 7.91 -22.77
CA LEU A 188 -7.73 9.32 -23.15
C LEU A 188 -6.45 9.54 -23.96
N GLN A 189 -5.42 8.69 -23.82
CA GLN A 189 -4.17 8.86 -24.56
C GLN A 189 -4.37 8.73 -26.08
N LYS A 190 -5.44 8.05 -26.52
CA LYS A 190 -5.81 7.91 -27.93
C LYS A 190 -6.62 9.10 -28.46
N ARG A 191 -7.28 9.84 -27.57
CA ARG A 191 -8.30 10.85 -27.92
C ARG A 191 -7.84 12.28 -27.65
N ASP A 192 -6.94 12.48 -26.69
CA ASP A 192 -6.46 13.80 -26.28
C ASP A 192 -4.94 13.93 -26.50
N ILE A 193 -4.54 14.93 -27.29
CA ILE A 193 -3.14 15.22 -27.57
C ILE A 193 -2.34 15.52 -26.29
N ASN A 194 -3.00 16.05 -25.26
CA ASN A 194 -2.43 16.40 -23.96
C ASN A 194 -2.30 15.19 -23.02
N ALA A 195 -2.79 14.02 -23.42
CA ALA A 195 -2.69 12.78 -22.67
C ALA A 195 -1.60 11.84 -23.21
N LYS A 196 -0.86 12.20 -24.27
CA LYS A 196 0.16 11.33 -24.89
C LYS A 196 1.19 10.80 -23.89
N GLU A 197 1.70 11.68 -23.02
CA GLU A 197 2.71 11.35 -21.99
C GLU A 197 2.12 10.77 -20.69
N GLY A 198 0.85 10.35 -20.73
CA GLY A 198 0.12 9.77 -19.61
C GLY A 198 -1.08 10.61 -19.19
N VAL A 199 -1.82 10.09 -18.23
CA VAL A 199 -3.06 10.66 -17.73
C VAL A 199 -2.97 10.80 -16.22
N ASN A 200 -3.41 11.94 -15.70
CA ASN A 200 -3.59 12.12 -14.27
C ASN A 200 -4.90 11.42 -13.88
N LEU A 201 -4.83 10.47 -12.97
CA LEU A 201 -5.95 9.64 -12.55
C LEU A 201 -6.10 9.71 -11.04
N TYR A 202 -7.32 9.92 -10.59
CA TYR A 202 -7.67 10.17 -9.21
C TYR A 202 -8.69 9.14 -8.76
N VAL A 203 -8.36 8.33 -7.76
CA VAL A 203 -9.24 7.31 -7.21
C VAL A 203 -9.91 7.83 -5.96
N MET A 204 -11.23 7.71 -5.90
CA MET A 204 -12.03 8.11 -4.75
C MET A 204 -12.25 6.90 -3.84
N ILE A 205 -11.98 7.08 -2.55
CA ILE A 205 -12.05 6.03 -1.53
C ILE A 205 -13.01 6.47 -0.42
N VAL A 206 -13.94 5.58 -0.06
CA VAL A 206 -14.84 5.74 1.08
C VAL A 206 -14.86 4.44 1.87
N ASP A 207 -14.80 4.51 3.20
CA ASP A 207 -14.78 3.35 4.10
C ASP A 207 -13.73 2.28 3.71
N GLY A 208 -12.56 2.74 3.22
CA GLY A 208 -11.46 1.88 2.79
C GLY A 208 -11.69 1.13 1.47
N LYS A 209 -12.68 1.53 0.67
CA LYS A 209 -13.01 0.93 -0.64
C LYS A 209 -12.93 1.98 -1.74
N ALA A 210 -12.35 1.63 -2.88
CA ALA A 210 -12.45 2.46 -4.08
C ALA A 210 -13.90 2.45 -4.58
N ILE A 211 -14.49 3.64 -4.74
CA ILE A 211 -15.89 3.82 -5.18
C ILE A 211 -16.00 4.33 -6.61
N GLY A 212 -14.87 4.67 -7.22
CA GLY A 212 -14.81 5.32 -8.52
C GLY A 212 -13.55 6.16 -8.64
N GLY A 213 -13.60 7.14 -9.54
CA GLY A 213 -12.49 8.02 -9.82
C GLY A 213 -12.72 8.84 -11.06
N TYR A 214 -11.78 9.73 -11.31
CA TYR A 214 -11.81 10.61 -12.47
C TYR A 214 -10.41 10.75 -13.06
N SER A 215 -10.36 11.19 -14.31
CA SER A 215 -9.12 11.38 -15.05
C SER A 215 -9.07 12.74 -15.72
N LEU A 216 -7.85 13.23 -15.90
CA LEU A 216 -7.51 14.48 -16.56
C LEU A 216 -6.30 14.26 -17.48
N PRO A 217 -6.26 14.90 -18.66
CA PRO A 217 -5.04 15.02 -19.45
C PRO A 217 -3.88 15.62 -18.63
N THR A 218 -2.64 15.40 -19.06
CA THR A 218 -1.46 15.83 -18.28
C THR A 218 -1.27 17.34 -18.30
N LEU A 219 -1.57 18.00 -19.42
CA LEU A 219 -1.48 19.46 -19.51
C LEU A 219 -2.73 20.08 -18.91
N ASP A 220 -2.54 21.20 -18.19
CA ASP A 220 -3.60 21.99 -17.57
C ASP A 220 -4.41 22.69 -18.66
N THR A 221 -5.21 21.92 -19.37
CA THR A 221 -6.11 22.40 -20.39
C THR A 221 -7.45 22.70 -19.76
N VAL A 222 -8.08 23.78 -20.25
CA VAL A 222 -9.46 24.13 -19.93
C VAL A 222 -10.34 22.99 -20.44
N GLY A 223 -10.67 22.05 -19.55
CA GLY A 223 -11.38 20.82 -19.90
C GLY A 223 -12.09 20.23 -18.69
N GLY A 224 -13.20 19.54 -18.94
CA GLY A 224 -13.97 18.85 -17.91
C GLY A 224 -13.24 17.61 -17.38
N PHE A 225 -13.68 17.15 -16.21
CA PHE A 225 -13.26 15.86 -15.66
C PHE A 225 -13.83 14.73 -16.52
N TYR A 226 -13.05 13.68 -16.72
CA TYR A 226 -13.50 12.44 -17.35
C TYR A 226 -13.64 11.35 -16.29
N SER A 227 -14.43 10.32 -16.57
CA SER A 227 -14.49 9.12 -15.74
C SER A 227 -13.13 8.40 -15.70
N ILE A 228 -13.01 7.37 -14.86
CA ILE A 228 -11.82 6.50 -14.83
C ILE A 228 -11.55 5.78 -16.16
N ASP A 229 -12.53 5.71 -17.06
CA ASP A 229 -12.40 5.12 -18.40
C ASP A 229 -12.25 6.19 -19.49
N GLY A 230 -12.08 7.45 -19.10
CA GLY A 230 -11.97 8.57 -20.02
C GLY A 230 -13.29 8.90 -20.73
N LYS A 231 -14.44 8.68 -20.07
CA LYS A 231 -15.75 9.07 -20.63
C LYS A 231 -16.22 10.42 -20.08
N THR A 232 -16.92 11.20 -20.89
CA THR A 232 -17.59 12.42 -20.41
C THR A 232 -18.88 12.08 -19.65
N ALA A 233 -19.46 13.06 -18.95
CA ALA A 233 -20.74 12.90 -18.28
C ALA A 233 -21.87 12.58 -19.26
N GLU A 234 -21.81 13.13 -20.48
CA GLU A 234 -22.77 12.92 -21.55
C GLU A 234 -22.70 11.49 -22.09
N GLU A 235 -21.48 10.97 -22.31
CA GLU A 235 -21.25 9.58 -22.75
C GLU A 235 -21.74 8.54 -21.73
N LEU A 236 -21.66 8.87 -20.43
CA LEU A 236 -22.21 8.02 -19.38
C LEU A 236 -23.74 8.02 -19.36
N LYS A 237 -24.36 9.18 -19.61
CA LYS A 237 -25.82 9.33 -19.66
C LYS A 237 -26.45 8.73 -20.94
N SER A 238 -25.72 8.74 -22.06
CA SER A 238 -26.19 8.16 -23.32
C SER A 238 -26.04 6.65 -23.37
N GLY A 239 -25.10 6.08 -22.61
CA GLY A 239 -24.85 4.64 -22.53
C GLY A 239 -25.77 3.83 -21.62
N ASN A 240 -26.54 4.47 -20.72
CA ASN A 240 -27.58 3.84 -19.88
C ASN A 240 -28.56 4.91 -19.37
N ILE A 241 -29.84 4.78 -19.79
CA ILE A 241 -31.09 5.39 -19.28
C ILE A 241 -30.96 6.74 -18.53
N LYS A 242 -31.57 7.77 -19.13
CA LYS A 242 -31.73 9.14 -18.61
C LYS A 242 -31.97 9.19 -17.08
N PRO A 243 -31.19 9.96 -16.30
CA PRO A 243 -31.68 10.46 -15.02
C PRO A 243 -32.71 11.57 -15.31
N VAL A 244 -33.93 11.34 -14.85
CA VAL A 244 -34.96 12.36 -14.67
C VAL A 244 -34.39 13.42 -13.73
N LEU A 245 -34.38 14.68 -14.19
CA LEU A 245 -34.19 15.88 -13.36
C LEU A 245 -35.34 16.02 -12.36
#